data_AF-A0AAE5AX24-F1
#
_entry.id   AF-A0AAE5AX24-F1
#
_cell.length_a   1.000
_cell.length_b   1.000
_cell.length_c   1.000
_cell.angle_alpha   90.00
_cell.angle_beta   90.00
_cell.angle_gamma   90.00
#
_symmetry.space_group_name_H-M   'P 1'
#
loop_
_entity.id
_entity.type
_entity.pdbx_description
1 polymer ?
#
loop_
_entity_poly.entity_id
_entity_poly.type
_entity_poly.pdbx_seq_one_letter_code
_entity_poly.pdbx_strand_id
1 'polypeptide(L)'
;MIHDIIKIVQDYWLLLLIGQYPNGPLGGLANTLILSVFSIALAFPLSILLALARMSKWRTLRWPVTFLVYVTRGVPLLMLILWCYFLVPLLTGADVPSFVTMLTTLVVYQSCFLSEVVRSGIVALGHGQMEAAKALGHSYPSAMRYVVLPQALYNVIPSILSTFVSTIKDTTLGSVINVPDLTFAANQVNNDLLTQPFQVYLILALIYYVICWSLTHAAKRLEGSISRRRAGLSGKGEDAPSITSKLVSE
;
A
#
# COMPACT_ATOMS: atom_id res chain seq x y z
N MET A 1 3.52 34.32 -12.61
CA MET A 1 3.09 32.92 -12.39
C MET A 1 4.25 31.92 -12.43
N ILE A 2 4.89 31.67 -13.59
CA ILE A 2 6.02 30.69 -13.65
C ILE A 2 7.20 31.15 -12.78
N HIS A 3 7.53 32.43 -12.82
CA HIS A 3 8.56 33.01 -11.96
C HIS A 3 8.27 32.81 -10.47
N ASP A 4 7.02 33.01 -10.06
CA ASP A 4 6.58 32.82 -8.67
C ASP A 4 6.69 31.35 -8.25
N ILE A 5 6.31 30.41 -9.11
CA ILE A 5 6.46 28.97 -8.88
C ILE A 5 7.94 28.60 -8.67
N ILE A 6 8.82 29.11 -9.54
CA ILE A 6 10.26 28.85 -9.43
C ILE A 6 10.80 29.41 -8.12
N LYS A 7 10.38 30.62 -7.74
CA LYS A 7 10.79 31.25 -6.49
C LYS A 7 10.32 30.44 -5.27
N ILE A 8 9.06 30.00 -5.24
CA ILE A 8 8.55 29.14 -4.16
C ILE A 8 9.37 27.85 -4.05
N VAL A 9 9.69 27.21 -5.18
CA VAL A 9 10.52 26.00 -5.16
C VAL A 9 11.91 26.33 -4.62
N GLN A 10 12.56 27.40 -5.08
CA GLN A 10 13.88 27.79 -4.61
C GLN A 10 13.92 28.11 -3.10
N ASP A 11 12.89 28.78 -2.60
CA ASP A 11 12.82 29.22 -1.21
C ASP A 11 12.42 28.07 -0.26
N TYR A 12 11.55 27.15 -0.71
CA TYR A 12 10.91 26.14 0.17
C TYR A 12 11.19 24.68 -0.19
N TRP A 13 12.06 24.36 -1.15
CA TRP A 13 12.30 22.96 -1.56
C TRP A 13 12.75 22.06 -0.40
N LEU A 14 13.60 22.55 0.52
CA LEU A 14 14.02 21.77 1.69
C LEU A 14 12.84 21.46 2.61
N LEU A 15 12.00 22.45 2.89
CA LEU A 15 10.80 22.27 3.70
C LEU A 15 9.85 21.24 3.07
N LEU A 16 9.67 21.31 1.74
CA LEU A 16 8.85 20.36 0.99
C LEU A 16 9.45 18.95 0.96
N LEU A 17 10.77 18.80 0.91
CA LEU A 17 11.43 17.49 0.84
C LEU A 17 11.60 16.81 2.20
N ILE A 18 12.08 17.53 3.21
CA ILE A 18 12.52 16.96 4.49
C ILE A 18 11.94 17.68 5.72
N GLY A 19 11.05 18.66 5.53
CA GLY A 19 10.48 19.42 6.63
C GLY A 19 11.51 20.31 7.32
N GLN A 20 11.44 20.40 8.65
CA GLN A 20 12.32 21.27 9.45
C GLN A 20 13.67 20.62 9.81
N TYR A 21 13.92 19.39 9.35
CA TYR A 21 15.17 18.68 9.61
C TYR A 21 16.39 19.44 9.05
N PRO A 22 17.53 19.52 9.78
CA PRO A 22 17.84 18.85 11.04
C PRO A 22 17.42 19.63 12.31
N ASN A 23 16.95 20.87 12.17
CA ASN A 23 16.64 21.74 13.31
C ASN A 23 15.27 21.46 13.95
N GLY A 24 14.48 20.57 13.34
CA GLY A 24 13.19 20.10 13.80
C GLY A 24 12.91 18.67 13.32
N PRO A 25 11.67 18.16 13.51
CA PRO A 25 11.33 16.80 13.10
C PRO A 25 11.41 16.65 11.58
N LEU A 26 11.75 15.43 11.15
CA LEU A 26 11.70 15.05 9.74
C LEU A 26 10.27 15.20 9.23
N GLY A 27 10.12 15.87 8.09
CA GLY A 27 8.83 16.15 7.51
C GLY A 27 8.81 16.08 5.99
N GLY A 28 7.80 16.74 5.40
CA GLY A 28 7.68 16.88 3.96
C GLY A 28 7.53 15.52 3.25
N LEU A 29 8.07 15.45 2.05
CA LEU A 29 8.01 14.26 1.20
C LEU A 29 8.67 13.03 1.87
N ALA A 30 9.79 13.20 2.56
CA ALA A 30 10.47 12.12 3.25
C ALA A 30 9.52 11.43 4.24
N ASN A 31 8.80 12.22 5.04
CA ASN A 31 7.87 11.69 6.02
C ASN A 31 6.62 11.06 5.38
N THR A 32 6.12 11.62 4.27
CA THR A 32 5.07 10.99 3.45
C THR A 32 5.46 9.58 2.99
N LEU A 33 6.69 9.42 2.49
CA LEU A 33 7.19 8.13 2.02
C LEU A 33 7.41 7.15 3.18
N ILE A 34 7.98 7.61 4.29
CA ILE A 34 8.16 6.81 5.52
C ILE A 34 6.80 6.30 6.00
N LEU A 35 5.82 7.17 6.19
CA LEU A 35 4.47 6.79 6.62
C LEU A 35 3.86 5.75 5.68
N SER A 36 3.96 5.96 4.37
CA SER A 36 3.37 5.04 3.39
C SER A 36 4.03 3.66 3.41
N VAL A 37 5.36 3.61 3.46
CA VAL A 37 6.13 2.36 3.49
C VAL A 37 5.86 1.59 4.77
N PHE A 38 5.98 2.23 5.93
CA PHE A 38 5.75 1.57 7.22
C PHE A 38 4.28 1.13 7.38
N SER A 39 3.32 1.91 6.88
CA SER A 39 1.90 1.54 6.92
C SER A 39 1.66 0.23 6.17
N ILE A 40 2.15 0.10 4.93
CA ILE A 40 2.00 -1.14 4.16
C ILE A 40 2.82 -2.28 4.75
N ALA A 41 4.05 -2.03 5.17
CA ALA A 41 4.93 -3.06 5.73
C ALA A 41 4.34 -3.72 6.98
N LEU A 42 3.73 -2.92 7.86
CA LEU A 42 3.07 -3.41 9.08
C LEU A 42 1.67 -3.95 8.79
N ALA A 43 0.92 -3.35 7.86
CA ALA A 43 -0.42 -3.82 7.49
C ALA A 43 -0.40 -5.15 6.75
N PHE A 44 0.64 -5.45 5.97
CA PHE A 44 0.72 -6.67 5.17
C PHE A 44 0.63 -7.97 5.99
N PRO A 45 1.45 -8.21 7.03
CA PRO A 45 1.32 -9.41 7.85
C PRO A 45 -0.05 -9.47 8.56
N LEU A 46 -0.55 -8.34 9.07
CA LEU A 46 -1.87 -8.27 9.69
C LEU A 46 -2.99 -8.62 8.71
N SER A 47 -2.88 -8.15 7.46
CA SER A 47 -3.86 -8.42 6.42
C SER A 47 -3.97 -9.90 6.07
N ILE A 48 -2.84 -10.62 6.07
CA ILE A 48 -2.82 -12.07 5.88
C ILE A 48 -3.52 -12.77 7.04
N LEU A 49 -3.23 -12.36 8.28
CA LEU A 49 -3.90 -12.91 9.48
C LEU A 49 -5.41 -12.67 9.43
N LEU A 50 -5.85 -11.46 9.11
CA LEU A 50 -7.27 -11.11 8.98
C LEU A 50 -7.94 -11.89 7.83
N ALA A 51 -7.27 -12.05 6.69
CA ALA A 51 -7.79 -12.82 5.57
C ALA A 51 -7.98 -14.30 5.94
N LEU A 52 -6.98 -14.92 6.56
CA LEU A 52 -7.04 -16.31 7.01
C LEU A 52 -8.11 -16.50 8.11
N ALA A 53 -8.20 -15.57 9.06
CA ALA A 53 -9.22 -15.59 10.10
C ALA A 53 -10.65 -15.53 9.52
N ARG A 54 -10.87 -14.71 8.48
CA ARG A 54 -12.17 -14.64 7.76
C ARG A 54 -12.47 -15.90 6.95
N MET A 55 -11.45 -16.64 6.52
CA MET A 55 -11.61 -17.92 5.83
C MET A 55 -11.72 -19.12 6.79
N SER A 56 -11.56 -18.89 8.10
CA SER A 56 -11.65 -19.93 9.10
C SER A 56 -13.05 -20.56 9.15
N LYS A 57 -13.08 -21.86 9.47
CA LYS A 57 -14.33 -22.60 9.75
C LYS A 57 -14.97 -22.14 11.07
N TRP A 58 -14.18 -21.59 11.98
CA TRP A 58 -14.63 -21.23 13.33
C TRP A 58 -15.40 -19.91 13.30
N ARG A 59 -16.70 -19.98 13.54
CA ARG A 59 -17.61 -18.82 13.52
C ARG A 59 -17.20 -17.73 14.52
N THR A 60 -16.69 -18.12 15.68
CA THR A 60 -16.23 -17.21 16.74
C THR A 60 -15.03 -16.36 16.33
N LEU A 61 -14.17 -16.87 15.44
CA LEU A 61 -13.06 -16.10 14.88
C LEU A 61 -13.49 -15.31 13.64
N ARG A 62 -14.25 -15.95 12.74
CA ARG A 62 -14.63 -15.38 11.45
C ARG A 62 -15.51 -14.15 11.57
N TRP A 63 -16.54 -14.19 12.42
CA TRP A 63 -17.55 -13.12 12.50
C TRP A 63 -16.99 -11.80 13.03
N PRO A 64 -16.27 -11.76 14.18
CA PRO A 64 -15.70 -10.51 14.69
C PRO A 64 -14.72 -9.86 13.70
N VAL A 65 -13.85 -10.65 13.06
CA VAL A 65 -12.91 -10.14 12.06
C VAL A 65 -13.64 -9.65 10.81
N THR A 66 -14.68 -10.36 10.37
CA THR A 66 -15.50 -9.92 9.23
C THR A 66 -16.21 -8.60 9.53
N PHE A 67 -16.76 -8.45 10.73
CA PHE A 67 -17.37 -7.20 11.19
C PHE A 67 -16.35 -6.06 11.22
N LEU A 68 -15.19 -6.26 11.85
CA LEU A 68 -14.11 -5.28 11.90
C LEU A 68 -13.69 -4.81 10.49
N VAL A 69 -13.51 -5.75 9.56
CA VAL A 69 -13.12 -5.40 8.18
C VAL A 69 -14.24 -4.62 7.47
N TYR A 70 -15.50 -5.03 7.60
CA TYR A 70 -16.59 -4.32 6.93
C TYR A 70 -16.83 -2.93 7.51
N VAL A 71 -16.78 -2.77 8.83
CA VAL A 71 -16.93 -1.46 9.48
C VAL A 71 -15.79 -0.54 9.06
N THR A 72 -14.54 -0.98 9.19
CA THR A 72 -13.37 -0.16 8.84
C THR A 72 -13.39 0.28 7.38
N ARG A 73 -13.89 -0.56 6.47
CA ARG A 73 -14.01 -0.24 5.03
C ARG A 73 -15.25 0.57 4.68
N GLY A 74 -16.25 0.60 5.56
CA GLY A 74 -17.47 1.40 5.40
C GLY A 74 -17.34 2.81 5.98
N VAL A 75 -16.39 3.04 6.87
CA VAL A 75 -16.12 4.34 7.50
C VAL A 75 -15.06 5.10 6.68
N PRO A 76 -15.25 6.41 6.41
CA PRO A 76 -14.22 7.23 5.78
C PRO A 76 -12.92 7.25 6.60
N LEU A 77 -11.77 7.10 5.93
CA LEU A 77 -10.46 7.10 6.60
C LEU A 77 -10.25 8.36 7.46
N LEU A 78 -10.68 9.53 6.97
CA LEU A 78 -10.60 10.78 7.74
C LEU A 78 -11.31 10.66 9.10
N MET A 79 -12.47 10.00 9.17
CA MET A 79 -13.18 9.80 10.43
C MET A 79 -12.41 8.90 11.39
N LEU A 80 -11.78 7.84 10.87
CA LEU A 80 -10.92 6.97 11.69
C LEU A 80 -9.72 7.74 12.24
N ILE A 81 -9.08 8.59 11.43
CA ILE A 81 -7.96 9.44 11.85
C ILE A 81 -8.39 10.36 12.99
N LEU A 82 -9.51 11.08 12.82
CA LEU A 82 -10.00 12.00 13.84
C LEU A 82 -10.40 11.27 15.12
N TRP A 83 -11.06 10.12 15.02
CA TRP A 83 -11.42 9.33 16.20
C TRP A 83 -10.17 8.82 16.93
N CYS A 84 -9.19 8.26 16.22
CA CYS A 84 -7.95 7.82 16.85
C CYS A 84 -7.20 8.98 17.51
N TYR A 85 -7.16 10.15 16.86
CA TYR A 85 -6.48 11.34 17.39
C TYR A 85 -7.14 11.92 18.64
N PHE A 86 -8.47 11.96 18.71
CA PHE A 86 -9.17 12.55 19.84
C PHE A 86 -9.54 11.55 20.95
N LEU A 87 -9.98 10.32 20.60
CA LEU A 87 -10.47 9.36 21.59
C LEU A 87 -9.33 8.61 22.28
N VAL A 88 -8.20 8.33 21.62
CA VAL A 88 -7.12 7.56 22.27
C VAL A 88 -6.51 8.34 23.44
N PRO A 89 -6.13 9.63 23.30
CA PRO A 89 -5.66 10.41 24.44
C PRO A 89 -6.75 10.57 25.52
N LEU A 90 -8.02 10.75 25.13
CA LEU A 90 -9.14 10.85 26.07
C LEU A 90 -9.32 9.60 26.93
N LEU A 91 -9.16 8.41 26.34
CA LEU A 91 -9.37 7.13 27.02
C LEU A 91 -8.14 6.66 27.80
N THR A 92 -6.93 6.97 27.32
CA THR A 92 -5.66 6.50 27.91
C THR A 92 -5.00 7.52 28.83
N GLY A 93 -5.37 8.80 28.71
CA GLY A 93 -4.68 9.91 29.36
C GLY A 93 -3.27 10.18 28.83
N ALA A 94 -2.84 9.49 27.78
CA ALA A 94 -1.50 9.62 27.21
C ALA A 94 -1.51 10.53 25.99
N ASP A 95 -0.55 11.45 25.94
CA ASP A 95 -0.29 12.25 24.74
C ASP A 95 0.36 11.38 23.67
N VAL A 96 -0.39 11.09 22.60
CA VAL A 96 0.09 10.29 21.48
C VAL A 96 0.52 11.21 20.34
N PRO A 97 1.77 11.11 19.84
CA PRO A 97 2.21 11.92 18.71
C PRO A 97 1.34 11.74 17.46
N SER A 98 1.12 12.82 16.69
CA SER A 98 0.30 12.79 15.46
C SER A 98 0.80 11.77 14.45
N PHE A 99 2.12 11.63 14.29
CA PHE A 99 2.74 10.62 13.44
C PHE A 99 2.35 9.19 13.85
N VAL A 100 2.41 8.87 15.15
CA VAL A 100 2.09 7.53 15.67
C VAL A 100 0.61 7.25 15.47
N THR A 101 -0.25 8.23 15.80
CA THR A 101 -1.70 8.14 15.57
C THR A 101 -2.00 7.85 14.10
N MET A 102 -1.40 8.60 13.19
CA MET A 102 -1.59 8.43 11.75
C MET A 102 -1.09 7.07 11.27
N LEU A 103 0.11 6.68 11.66
CA LEU A 103 0.70 5.39 11.29
C LEU A 103 -0.18 4.23 11.75
N THR A 104 -0.57 4.20 13.03
CA THR A 104 -1.41 3.12 13.57
C THR A 104 -2.79 3.09 12.89
N THR A 105 -3.39 4.25 12.63
CA THR A 105 -4.66 4.34 11.91
C THR A 105 -4.55 3.78 10.49
N LEU A 106 -3.52 4.19 9.74
CA LEU A 106 -3.24 3.66 8.40
C LEU A 106 -2.97 2.16 8.43
N VAL A 107 -2.22 1.65 9.42
CA VAL A 107 -1.96 0.21 9.56
C VAL A 107 -3.27 -0.56 9.74
N VAL A 108 -4.17 -0.13 10.62
CA VAL A 108 -5.46 -0.79 10.85
C VAL A 108 -6.33 -0.73 9.60
N TYR A 109 -6.44 0.46 8.99
CA TYR A 109 -7.23 0.68 7.78
C TYR A 109 -6.71 -0.18 6.62
N GLN A 110 -5.42 -0.09 6.30
CA GLN A 110 -4.83 -0.84 5.20
C GLN A 110 -4.83 -2.35 5.48
N SER A 111 -4.71 -2.80 6.73
CA SER A 111 -4.83 -4.23 7.07
C SER A 111 -6.20 -4.77 6.66
N CYS A 112 -7.27 -4.00 6.91
CA CYS A 112 -8.63 -4.37 6.54
C CYS A 112 -8.82 -4.41 5.02
N PHE A 113 -8.38 -3.38 4.30
CA PHE A 113 -8.46 -3.32 2.83
C PHE A 113 -7.65 -4.44 2.17
N LEU A 114 -6.40 -4.60 2.58
CA LEU A 114 -5.48 -5.58 2.03
C LEU A 114 -5.90 -7.01 2.39
N SER A 115 -6.60 -7.22 3.51
CA SER A 115 -7.15 -8.55 3.83
C SER A 115 -8.17 -9.01 2.80
N GLU A 116 -8.92 -8.08 2.20
CA GLU A 116 -9.85 -8.41 1.12
C GLU A 116 -9.11 -8.76 -0.16
N VAL A 117 -8.04 -8.03 -0.46
CA VAL A 117 -7.17 -8.30 -1.61
C VAL A 117 -6.59 -9.71 -1.48
N VAL A 118 -5.98 -10.05 -0.34
CA VAL A 118 -5.43 -11.38 -0.07
C VAL A 118 -6.51 -12.46 -0.15
N ARG A 119 -7.66 -12.26 0.52
CA ARG A 119 -8.79 -13.21 0.48
C ARG A 119 -9.28 -13.45 -0.95
N SER A 120 -9.42 -12.39 -1.74
CA SER A 120 -9.85 -12.46 -3.13
C SER A 120 -8.83 -13.20 -4.00
N GLY A 121 -7.53 -12.97 -3.75
CA GLY A 121 -6.44 -13.72 -4.37
C GLY A 121 -6.48 -15.22 -4.08
N ILE A 122 -6.78 -15.59 -2.83
CA ILE A 122 -6.92 -17.00 -2.44
C ILE A 122 -8.12 -17.64 -3.14
N VAL A 123 -9.27 -16.96 -3.16
CA VAL A 123 -10.49 -17.46 -3.81
C VAL A 123 -10.31 -17.58 -5.33
N ALA A 124 -9.57 -16.68 -5.96
CA ALA A 124 -9.34 -16.66 -7.41
C ALA A 124 -8.54 -17.86 -7.94
N LEU A 125 -7.78 -18.57 -7.10
CA LEU A 125 -7.02 -19.77 -7.51
C LEU A 125 -7.92 -20.99 -7.78
N GLY A 126 -9.18 -20.95 -7.35
CA GLY A 126 -10.10 -22.09 -7.44
C GLY A 126 -9.79 -23.20 -6.43
N HIS A 127 -10.72 -24.16 -6.29
CA HIS A 127 -10.62 -25.24 -5.30
C HIS A 127 -9.58 -26.31 -5.66
N GLY A 128 -9.26 -26.47 -6.95
CA GLY A 128 -8.38 -27.54 -7.45
C GLY A 128 -6.96 -27.52 -6.85
N GLN A 129 -6.36 -26.35 -6.61
CA GLN A 129 -5.04 -26.26 -5.97
C GLN A 129 -5.04 -26.82 -4.54
N MET A 130 -6.11 -26.53 -3.80
CA MET A 130 -6.29 -27.04 -2.44
C MET A 130 -6.57 -28.56 -2.45
N GLU A 131 -7.35 -29.04 -3.41
CA GLU A 131 -7.66 -30.46 -3.56
C GLU A 131 -6.44 -31.28 -3.97
N ALA A 132 -5.66 -30.80 -4.94
CA ALA A 132 -4.41 -31.42 -5.37
C ALA A 132 -3.38 -31.51 -4.22
N ALA A 133 -3.19 -30.42 -3.47
CA ALA A 133 -2.29 -30.44 -2.31
C ALA A 133 -2.74 -31.47 -1.25
N LYS A 134 -4.04 -31.58 -0.99
CA LYS A 134 -4.59 -32.59 -0.08
C LYS A 134 -4.44 -34.02 -0.60
N ALA A 135 -4.62 -34.25 -1.90
CA ALA A 135 -4.39 -35.54 -2.53
C ALA A 135 -2.93 -36.00 -2.42
N LEU A 136 -1.99 -35.05 -2.39
CA LEU A 136 -0.57 -35.28 -2.12
C LEU A 136 -0.23 -35.42 -0.62
N GLY A 137 -1.24 -35.49 0.27
CA GLY A 137 -1.06 -35.74 1.69
C GLY A 137 -0.91 -34.50 2.58
N HIS A 138 -1.04 -33.28 2.03
CA HIS A 138 -1.01 -32.07 2.88
C HIS A 138 -2.30 -31.91 3.70
N SER A 139 -2.15 -31.59 4.99
CA SER A 139 -3.26 -31.07 5.80
C SER A 139 -3.70 -29.68 5.31
N TYR A 140 -4.93 -29.24 5.63
CA TYR A 140 -5.43 -27.92 5.20
C TYR A 140 -4.50 -26.75 5.57
N PRO A 141 -3.96 -26.65 6.81
CA PRO A 141 -3.02 -25.58 7.16
C PRO A 141 -1.71 -25.66 6.38
N SER A 142 -1.22 -26.88 6.13
CA SER A 142 0.01 -27.11 5.35
C SER A 142 -0.20 -26.72 3.88
N ALA A 143 -1.28 -27.20 3.26
CA ALA A 143 -1.66 -26.82 1.89
C ALA A 143 -1.88 -25.31 1.75
N MET A 144 -2.53 -24.67 2.73
CA MET A 144 -2.70 -23.23 2.74
C MET A 144 -1.36 -22.49 2.81
N ARG A 145 -0.48 -22.86 3.75
CA ARG A 145 0.80 -22.16 3.98
C ARG A 145 1.80 -22.35 2.83
N TYR A 146 1.93 -23.57 2.31
CA TYR A 146 3.01 -23.91 1.38
C TYR A 146 2.61 -23.89 -0.09
N VAL A 147 1.31 -24.01 -0.40
CA VAL A 147 0.85 -24.09 -1.80
C VAL A 147 -0.02 -22.89 -2.15
N VAL A 148 -1.15 -22.71 -1.45
CA VAL A 148 -2.18 -21.75 -1.88
C VAL A 148 -1.81 -20.31 -1.55
N LEU A 149 -1.37 -20.02 -0.33
CA LEU A 149 -1.07 -18.65 0.10
C LEU A 149 0.08 -18.01 -0.70
N PRO A 150 1.24 -18.67 -0.94
CA PRO A 150 2.31 -18.08 -1.74
C PRO A 150 1.86 -17.75 -3.17
N GLN A 151 1.09 -18.65 -3.80
CA GLN A 151 0.53 -18.42 -5.13
C GLN A 151 -0.49 -17.27 -5.14
N ALA A 152 -1.36 -17.21 -4.12
CA ALA A 152 -2.37 -16.17 -4.00
C ALA A 152 -1.72 -14.79 -3.80
N LEU A 153 -0.73 -14.71 -2.91
CA LEU A 153 0.04 -13.49 -2.66
C LEU A 153 0.76 -13.02 -3.92
N TYR A 154 1.39 -13.94 -4.65
CA TYR A 154 2.00 -13.63 -5.95
C TYR A 154 0.95 -13.12 -6.97
N ASN A 155 -0.27 -13.66 -6.90
CA ASN A 155 -1.34 -13.25 -7.79
C ASN A 155 -1.82 -11.82 -7.58
N VAL A 156 -1.81 -11.36 -6.33
CA VAL A 156 -2.32 -10.06 -5.93
C VAL A 156 -1.26 -8.97 -5.77
N ILE A 157 0.01 -9.24 -6.09
CA ILE A 157 1.08 -8.22 -6.12
C ILE A 157 0.65 -6.94 -6.84
N PRO A 158 0.00 -6.98 -8.03
CA PRO A 158 -0.44 -5.75 -8.71
C PRO A 158 -1.42 -4.93 -7.87
N SER A 159 -2.37 -5.60 -7.19
CA SER A 159 -3.31 -4.95 -6.29
C SER A 159 -2.62 -4.35 -5.06
N ILE A 160 -1.64 -5.04 -4.47
CA ILE A 160 -0.83 -4.53 -3.35
C ILE A 160 -0.10 -3.24 -3.76
N LEU A 161 0.50 -3.22 -4.96
CA LEU A 161 1.20 -2.04 -5.47
C LEU A 161 0.24 -0.86 -5.71
N SER A 162 -0.97 -1.13 -6.21
CA SER A 162 -2.03 -0.12 -6.34
C SER A 162 -2.46 0.44 -4.97
N THR A 163 -2.58 -0.41 -3.96
CA THR A 163 -2.85 0.01 -2.58
C THR A 163 -1.71 0.87 -2.00
N PHE A 164 -0.44 0.55 -2.29
CA PHE A 164 0.69 1.38 -1.87
C PHE A 164 0.63 2.79 -2.48
N VAL A 165 0.35 2.91 -3.78
CA VAL A 165 0.17 4.22 -4.44
C VAL A 165 -0.99 5.00 -3.83
N SER A 166 -2.09 4.32 -3.49
CA SER A 166 -3.24 4.95 -2.84
C SER A 166 -2.91 5.40 -1.42
N THR A 167 -2.11 4.61 -0.68
CA THR A 167 -1.66 4.96 0.68
C THR A 167 -0.87 6.26 0.72
N ILE A 168 -0.04 6.54 -0.31
CA ILE A 168 0.66 7.82 -0.42
C ILE A 168 -0.32 8.99 -0.45
N LYS A 169 -1.42 8.85 -1.19
CA LYS A 169 -2.47 9.87 -1.23
C LYS A 169 -3.22 9.95 0.09
N ASP A 170 -3.49 8.81 0.73
CA ASP A 170 -4.15 8.75 2.03
C ASP A 170 -3.33 9.47 3.13
N THR A 171 -1.99 9.53 3.02
CA THR A 171 -1.17 10.29 3.98
C THR A 171 -1.51 11.78 4.02
N THR A 172 -2.07 12.34 2.93
CA THR A 172 -2.45 13.76 2.87
C THR A 172 -3.46 14.16 3.94
N LEU A 173 -4.32 13.22 4.35
CA LEU A 173 -5.31 13.42 5.40
C LEU A 173 -4.67 13.64 6.78
N GLY A 174 -3.43 13.21 6.97
CA GLY A 174 -2.67 13.41 8.21
C GLY A 174 -2.40 14.87 8.53
N SER A 175 -2.38 15.74 7.52
CA SER A 175 -2.20 17.19 7.71
C SER A 175 -3.28 17.82 8.60
N VAL A 176 -4.49 17.23 8.63
CA VAL A 176 -5.61 17.70 9.49
C VAL A 176 -5.29 17.57 10.99
N ILE A 177 -4.43 16.61 11.36
CA ILE A 177 -3.98 16.39 12.74
C ILE A 177 -2.51 16.80 12.93
N ASN A 178 -2.00 17.69 12.08
CA ASN A 178 -0.63 18.21 12.14
C ASN A 178 0.46 17.12 12.05
N VAL A 179 0.25 16.10 11.21
CA VAL A 179 1.35 15.21 10.81
C VAL A 179 2.26 16.00 9.87
N PRO A 180 3.60 16.03 10.08
CA PRO A 180 4.51 16.80 9.23
C PRO A 180 4.77 16.09 7.89
N ASP A 181 3.74 15.84 7.09
CA ASP A 181 3.84 15.26 5.75
C ASP A 181 4.08 16.35 4.68
N LEU A 182 4.14 15.95 3.40
CA LEU A 182 4.27 16.89 2.28
C LEU A 182 3.11 17.90 2.21
N THR A 183 1.90 17.45 2.53
CA THR A 183 0.69 18.30 2.52
C THR A 183 0.78 19.36 3.62
N PHE A 184 1.24 18.97 4.81
CA PHE A 184 1.50 19.89 5.91
C PHE A 184 2.61 20.89 5.60
N ALA A 185 3.68 20.47 4.92
CA ALA A 185 4.72 21.38 4.44
C ALA A 185 4.15 22.42 3.46
N ALA A 186 3.34 22.00 2.48
CA ALA A 186 2.69 22.92 1.55
C ALA A 186 1.71 23.88 2.25
N ASN A 187 0.97 23.41 3.26
CA ASN A 187 0.08 24.27 4.06
C ASN A 187 0.88 25.34 4.83
N GLN A 188 2.06 25.02 5.35
CA GLN A 188 2.96 26.00 5.96
C GLN A 188 3.40 27.05 4.95
N VAL A 189 3.90 26.64 3.78
CA VAL A 189 4.29 27.57 2.69
C VAL A 189 3.14 28.48 2.28
N ASN A 190 1.92 27.92 2.19
CA ASN A 190 0.72 28.69 1.88
C ASN A 190 0.41 29.73 2.95
N ASN A 191 0.55 29.37 4.23
CA ASN A 191 0.32 30.26 5.36
C ASN A 191 1.41 31.34 5.49
N ASP A 192 2.64 31.05 5.06
CA ASP A 192 3.74 32.02 5.06
C ASP A 192 3.57 33.06 3.94
N LEU A 193 3.11 32.62 2.76
CA LEU A 193 2.96 33.50 1.59
C LEU A 193 1.61 34.26 1.57
N LEU A 194 0.53 33.62 2.02
CA LEU A 194 -0.88 34.06 2.07
C LEU A 194 -1.53 34.47 0.73
N THR A 195 -0.74 34.89 -0.24
CA THR A 195 -1.16 35.57 -1.47
C THR A 195 -1.07 34.69 -2.71
N GLN A 196 -0.48 33.49 -2.58
CA GLN A 196 -0.17 32.60 -3.70
C GLN A 196 -0.67 31.15 -3.52
N PRO A 197 -1.91 30.92 -3.06
CA PRO A 197 -2.41 29.58 -2.78
C PRO A 197 -2.40 28.68 -4.02
N PHE A 198 -2.78 29.23 -5.18
CA PHE A 198 -2.82 28.47 -6.43
C PHE A 198 -1.45 27.88 -6.78
N GLN A 199 -0.39 28.69 -6.70
CA GLN A 199 0.97 28.27 -7.02
C GLN A 199 1.47 27.18 -6.07
N VAL A 200 1.22 27.33 -4.77
CA VAL A 200 1.61 26.36 -3.75
C VAL A 200 0.92 25.01 -3.97
N TYR A 201 -0.41 25.01 -4.12
CA TYR A 201 -1.15 23.76 -4.33
C TYR A 201 -0.91 23.14 -5.71
N LEU A 202 -0.56 23.94 -6.73
CA LEU A 202 -0.11 23.42 -8.02
C LEU A 202 1.23 22.69 -7.89
N ILE A 203 2.20 23.24 -7.16
CA ILE A 203 3.47 22.55 -6.86
C ILE A 203 3.19 21.25 -6.10
N LEU A 204 2.36 21.30 -5.06
CA LEU A 204 1.95 20.12 -4.29
C LEU A 204 1.35 19.03 -5.19
N ALA A 205 0.39 19.40 -6.04
CA ALA A 205 -0.27 18.49 -6.97
C ALA A 205 0.71 17.87 -7.97
N LEU A 206 1.64 18.66 -8.51
CA LEU A 206 2.68 18.18 -9.42
C LEU A 206 3.63 17.20 -8.74
N ILE A 207 4.06 17.47 -7.50
CA ILE A 207 4.92 16.55 -6.75
C ILE A 207 4.19 15.22 -6.51
N TYR A 208 2.97 15.25 -5.98
CA TYR A 208 2.17 14.03 -5.79
C TYR A 208 1.92 13.29 -7.10
N TYR A 209 1.63 14.00 -8.19
CA TYR A 209 1.43 13.42 -9.51
C TYR A 209 2.69 12.70 -9.99
N VAL A 210 3.86 13.35 -9.96
CA VAL A 210 5.14 12.77 -10.40
C VAL A 210 5.46 11.50 -9.61
N ILE A 211 5.28 11.52 -8.29
CA ILE A 211 5.57 10.38 -7.43
C ILE A 211 4.60 9.23 -7.70
N CYS A 212 3.30 9.50 -7.67
CA CYS A 212 2.27 8.49 -7.90
C CYS A 212 2.37 7.90 -9.31
N TRP A 213 2.63 8.74 -10.32
CA TRP A 213 2.83 8.31 -11.70
C TRP A 213 4.07 7.43 -11.83
N SER A 214 5.21 7.84 -11.25
CA SER A 214 6.46 7.08 -11.29
C SER A 214 6.29 5.71 -10.64
N LEU A 215 5.65 5.65 -9.47
CA LEU A 215 5.37 4.40 -8.76
C LEU A 215 4.36 3.51 -9.50
N THR A 216 3.31 4.10 -10.08
CA THR A 216 2.34 3.36 -10.91
C THR A 216 3.02 2.78 -12.14
N HIS A 217 3.90 3.53 -12.78
CA HIS A 217 4.63 3.06 -13.95
C HIS A 217 5.63 1.95 -13.59
N ALA A 218 6.36 2.10 -12.48
CA ALA A 218 7.22 1.05 -11.93
C ALA A 218 6.42 -0.22 -11.60
N ALA A 219 5.25 -0.07 -10.98
CA ALA A 219 4.35 -1.18 -10.66
C ALA A 219 3.87 -1.93 -11.91
N LYS A 220 3.47 -1.21 -12.97
CA LYS A 220 3.07 -1.80 -14.25
C LYS A 220 4.21 -2.57 -14.93
N ARG A 221 5.45 -2.07 -14.84
CA ARG A 221 6.62 -2.80 -15.36
C ARG A 221 6.85 -4.11 -14.60
N LEU A 222 6.71 -4.09 -13.27
CA LEU A 222 6.80 -5.29 -12.44
C LEU A 222 5.67 -6.29 -12.77
N GLU A 223 4.45 -5.79 -12.95
CA GLU A 223 3.30 -6.61 -13.36
C GLU A 223 3.54 -7.28 -14.72
N GLY A 224 4.08 -6.57 -15.71
CA GLY A 224 4.43 -7.13 -17.01
C GLY A 224 5.50 -8.23 -16.94
N SER A 225 6.42 -8.16 -15.97
CA SER A 225 7.38 -9.25 -15.71
C SER A 225 6.69 -10.47 -15.07
N ILE A 226 5.83 -10.22 -14.08
CA ILE A 226 5.06 -11.25 -13.38
C ILE A 226 4.13 -12.00 -14.34
N SER A 227 3.43 -11.27 -15.22
CA SER A 227 2.51 -11.84 -16.22
C SER A 227 3.24 -12.68 -17.26
N ARG A 228 4.41 -12.22 -17.75
CA ARG A 228 5.25 -13.02 -18.67
C ARG A 228 5.74 -14.32 -18.04
N ARG A 229 6.11 -14.30 -16.76
CA ARG A 229 6.45 -15.53 -16.01
C ARG A 229 5.24 -16.46 -15.85
N ARG A 230 4.03 -15.91 -15.64
CA ARG A 230 2.79 -16.71 -15.59
C ARG A 230 2.48 -17.39 -16.93
N ALA A 231 2.72 -16.72 -18.05
CA ALA A 231 2.45 -17.24 -19.39
C ALA A 231 3.48 -18.31 -19.87
N GLY A 232 4.49 -18.65 -19.06
CA GLY A 232 5.55 -19.58 -19.46
C GLY A 232 6.50 -19.03 -20.54
N LEU A 233 6.36 -17.75 -20.91
CA LEU A 233 7.13 -17.11 -21.99
C LEU A 233 8.53 -16.67 -21.56
N SER A 234 8.91 -16.91 -20.30
CA SER A 234 10.23 -16.56 -19.75
C SER A 234 11.26 -17.69 -19.89
N GLY A 235 10.96 -18.74 -20.66
CA GLY A 235 11.87 -19.85 -20.94
C GLY A 235 11.81 -20.27 -22.40
N LYS A 236 12.55 -19.56 -23.28
CA LYS A 236 13.07 -20.13 -24.54
C LYS A 236 14.16 -19.23 -25.09
N GLY A 237 15.39 -19.70 -24.97
CA GLY A 237 16.55 -19.07 -25.57
C GLY A 237 17.83 -19.85 -25.33
N GLU A 238 17.78 -21.19 -25.36
CA GLU A 238 18.90 -22.09 -25.68
C GLU A 238 18.40 -23.55 -25.54
N ASP A 239 18.80 -24.40 -26.48
CA ASP A 239 18.65 -25.87 -26.52
C ASP A 239 17.25 -26.48 -26.76
N ALA A 240 16.80 -26.42 -28.02
CA ALA A 240 16.04 -27.53 -28.59
C ALA A 240 16.75 -28.00 -29.87
N PRO A 241 17.43 -29.17 -29.89
CA PRO A 241 17.95 -29.72 -31.13
C PRO A 241 16.79 -30.08 -32.05
N SER A 242 16.83 -29.56 -33.26
CA SER A 242 15.85 -29.81 -34.32
C SER A 242 15.87 -31.28 -34.75
N ILE A 243 15.02 -32.12 -34.17
CA ILE A 243 14.77 -33.51 -34.62
C ILE A 243 13.80 -33.50 -35.83
N THR A 244 14.08 -32.66 -36.82
CA THR A 244 13.30 -32.57 -38.07
C THR A 244 14.23 -32.49 -39.27
N SER A 245 15.14 -33.46 -39.41
CA SER A 245 15.90 -33.64 -40.66
C SER A 245 16.23 -35.10 -41.00
N LYS A 246 15.55 -36.11 -40.45
CA LYS A 246 15.83 -37.54 -40.76
C LYS A 246 14.60 -38.40 -41.11
N LEU A 247 13.54 -37.81 -41.66
CA LEU A 247 12.39 -38.57 -42.17
C LEU A 247 11.98 -38.16 -43.58
N VAL A 248 12.98 -37.89 -44.44
CA VAL A 248 12.78 -37.89 -45.88
C VAL A 248 13.78 -38.88 -46.47
N SER A 249 13.23 -39.91 -47.11
CA SER A 249 13.82 -40.89 -48.02
C SER A 249 14.87 -41.88 -47.48
N GLU A 250 14.36 -42.97 -46.88
CA GLU A 250 14.61 -44.33 -47.38
C GLU A 250 13.28 -44.91 -47.86
#